data_AF-A0A662G1A3-F1
#
_entry.id   AF-A0A662G1A3-F1
#
_cell.length_a   1.000
_cell.length_b   1.000
_cell.length_c   1.000
_cell.angle_alpha   90.00
_cell.angle_beta   90.00
_cell.angle_gamma   90.00
#
_symmetry.space_group_name_H-M   'P 1'
#
loop_
_entity.id
_entity.type
_entity.pdbx_description
1 polymer ?
#
loop_
_entity_poly.entity_id
_entity_poly.type
_entity_poly.pdbx_seq_one_letter_code
_entity_poly.pdbx_strand_id
1 'polypeptide(L)'
;MTYELNLNEILGEIGAAAYEAAALERVEMAQINKLIEILEVTKSIDETLIFLARQVARGYWGRRGMSSSAHRLFNLLKGRKLEEAKVILGLFKWIYEAVDRSKPRHYRPPRTPSKDYTYELLRKCIYRGG
;
A
#
# COMPACT_ATOMS: atom_id res chain seq x y z
N MET A 1 6.45 26.28 -4.28
CA MET A 1 6.14 25.83 -2.91
C MET A 1 6.06 24.31 -2.91
N THR A 2 7.18 23.65 -2.64
CA THR A 2 7.34 22.19 -2.59
C THR A 2 6.85 21.72 -1.23
N TYR A 3 5.66 21.14 -1.15
CA TYR A 3 5.29 20.35 0.02
C TYR A 3 6.19 19.10 0.00
N GLU A 4 7.16 19.04 0.90
CA GLU A 4 7.91 17.80 1.12
C GLU A 4 6.95 16.73 1.66
N LEU A 5 7.17 15.49 1.23
CA LEU A 5 6.43 14.33 1.71
C LEU A 5 6.53 14.24 3.24
N ASN A 6 5.46 14.55 3.96
CA ASN A 6 5.43 14.35 5.42
C ASN A 6 5.18 12.86 5.72
N LEU A 7 6.26 12.10 5.86
CA LEU A 7 6.20 10.67 6.13
C LEU A 7 5.38 10.35 7.40
N ASN A 8 5.42 11.23 8.41
CA ASN A 8 4.68 11.01 9.66
C ASN A 8 3.16 10.96 9.46
N GLU A 9 2.64 11.70 8.47
CA GLU A 9 1.20 11.78 8.20
C GLU A 9 0.71 10.59 7.36
N ILE A 10 1.55 10.09 6.46
CA ILE A 10 1.12 9.07 5.48
C ILE A 10 1.51 7.65 5.88
N LEU A 11 2.47 7.47 6.80
CA LEU A 11 2.98 6.13 7.15
C LEU A 11 1.88 5.22 7.69
N GLY A 12 0.91 5.76 8.44
CA GLY A 12 -0.25 5.02 8.91
C GLY A 12 -1.10 4.47 7.76
N GLU A 13 -1.40 5.32 6.78
CA GLU A 13 -2.18 4.96 5.58
C GLU A 13 -1.45 3.93 4.72
N ILE A 14 -0.13 4.07 4.54
CA ILE A 14 0.69 3.08 3.84
C ILE A 14 0.65 1.73 4.54
N GLY A 15 0.82 1.72 5.87
CA GLY A 15 0.77 0.48 6.65
C GLY A 15 -0.59 -0.20 6.61
N ALA A 16 -1.67 0.58 6.68
CA ALA A 16 -3.03 0.07 6.58
C ALA A 16 -3.30 -0.52 5.19
N ALA A 17 -2.91 0.19 4.12
CA ALA A 17 -3.04 -0.31 2.76
C ALA A 17 -2.26 -1.62 2.57
N ALA A 18 -1.03 -1.70 3.06
CA ALA A 18 -0.20 -2.90 2.98
C ALA A 18 -0.82 -4.09 3.74
N TYR A 19 -1.35 -3.86 4.94
CA TYR A 19 -2.03 -4.90 5.70
C TYR A 19 -3.31 -5.39 5.01
N GLU A 20 -4.15 -4.47 4.54
CA GLU A 20 -5.38 -4.80 3.81
C GLU A 20 -5.05 -5.62 2.56
N ALA A 21 -4.07 -5.18 1.75
CA ALA A 21 -3.65 -5.86 0.54
C ALA A 21 -3.15 -7.29 0.82
N ALA A 22 -2.26 -7.47 1.80
CA ALA A 22 -1.65 -8.76 2.10
C ALA A 22 -2.59 -9.70 2.86
N ALA A 23 -3.15 -9.25 3.99
CA ALA A 23 -3.81 -10.12 4.95
C ALA A 23 -5.31 -10.30 4.69
N LEU A 24 -5.99 -9.27 4.14
CA LEU A 24 -7.44 -9.28 3.96
C LEU A 24 -7.85 -9.57 2.52
N GLU A 25 -7.22 -8.88 1.58
CA GLU A 25 -7.55 -8.93 0.16
C GLU A 25 -6.76 -9.99 -0.60
N ARG A 26 -5.63 -10.45 -0.02
CA ARG A 26 -4.73 -11.45 -0.60
C ARG A 26 -4.32 -11.11 -2.02
N VAL A 27 -4.03 -9.83 -2.24
CA VAL A 27 -3.50 -9.32 -3.51
C VAL A 27 -2.23 -10.10 -3.82
N GLU A 28 -2.06 -10.58 -5.04
CA GLU A 28 -0.85 -11.30 -5.42
C GLU A 28 0.34 -10.34 -5.51
N MET A 29 1.51 -10.78 -5.03
CA MET A 29 2.76 -10.02 -5.12
C MET A 29 3.06 -9.50 -6.54
N ALA A 30 2.69 -10.29 -7.56
CA ALA A 30 2.86 -9.90 -8.96
C ALA A 30 2.11 -8.60 -9.31
N GLN A 31 0.95 -8.35 -8.70
CA GLN A 31 0.18 -7.11 -8.91
C GLN A 31 0.87 -5.90 -8.28
N ILE A 32 1.48 -6.09 -7.10
CA ILE A 32 2.26 -5.04 -6.41
C ILE A 32 3.46 -4.64 -7.26
N ASN A 33 4.24 -5.62 -7.73
CA ASN A 33 5.40 -5.40 -8.59
C ASN A 33 5.00 -4.73 -9.91
N LYS A 34 3.91 -5.20 -10.53
CA LYS A 34 3.44 -4.62 -11.80
C LYS A 34 3.00 -3.16 -11.63
N LEU A 35 2.39 -2.79 -10.51
CA LEU A 35 2.03 -1.39 -10.23
C LEU A 35 3.27 -0.47 -10.20
N ILE A 36 4.35 -0.93 -9.56
CA ILE A 36 5.63 -0.20 -9.51
C ILE A 36 6.26 -0.11 -10.90
N GLU A 37 6.31 -1.22 -11.63
CA GLU A 37 6.82 -1.26 -13.00
C GLU A 37 6.09 -0.27 -13.92
N ILE A 38 4.76 -0.16 -13.80
CA ILE A 38 3.97 0.82 -14.55
C ILE A 38 4.38 2.26 -14.19
N LEU A 39 4.58 2.58 -12.91
CA LEU A 39 5.05 3.90 -12.52
C LEU A 39 6.45 4.19 -13.08
N GLU A 40 7.35 3.21 -13.06
CA GLU A 40 8.72 3.37 -13.55
C GLU A 40 8.80 3.55 -15.07
N VAL A 41 8.01 2.77 -15.82
CA VAL A 41 7.98 2.81 -17.29
C VAL A 41 7.28 4.06 -17.78
N THR A 42 6.09 4.36 -17.26
CA THR A 42 5.26 5.47 -17.75
C THR A 42 5.71 6.82 -17.18
N LYS A 43 6.34 6.81 -16.00
CA LYS A 43 6.67 8.01 -15.22
C LYS A 43 5.43 8.89 -14.95
N SER A 44 4.24 8.30 -15.00
CA SER A 44 2.95 8.99 -14.94
C SER A 44 2.11 8.45 -13.79
N ILE A 45 1.74 9.34 -12.86
CA ILE A 45 0.88 8.98 -11.73
C ILE A 45 -0.53 8.69 -12.22
N ASP A 46 -1.05 9.47 -13.16
CA ASP A 46 -2.41 9.27 -13.69
C ASP A 46 -2.53 7.91 -14.38
N GLU A 47 -1.53 7.51 -15.18
CA GLU A 47 -1.51 6.17 -15.80
C GLU A 47 -1.39 5.06 -14.76
N THR A 48 -0.60 5.27 -13.70
CA THR A 48 -0.49 4.34 -12.57
C THR A 48 -1.82 4.18 -11.83
N LEU A 49 -2.55 5.28 -11.62
CA LEU A 49 -3.88 5.27 -10.98
C LEU A 49 -4.93 4.59 -11.86
N ILE A 50 -4.92 4.86 -13.17
CA ILE A 50 -5.79 4.17 -14.15
C ILE A 50 -5.50 2.67 -14.15
N PHE A 51 -4.22 2.29 -14.13
CA PHE A 51 -3.82 0.90 -14.04
C PHE A 51 -4.34 0.23 -12.76
N LEU A 52 -4.18 0.88 -11.60
CA LEU A 52 -4.70 0.38 -10.32
C LEU A 52 -6.22 0.16 -10.37
N ALA A 53 -6.97 1.15 -10.88
CA ALA A 53 -8.42 1.05 -11.04
C ALA A 53 -8.81 -0.11 -11.98
N ARG A 54 -8.05 -0.32 -13.07
CA ARG A 54 -8.23 -1.45 -13.97
C ARG A 54 -7.98 -2.79 -13.27
N GLN A 55 -6.98 -2.91 -12.41
CA GLN A 55 -6.73 -4.16 -11.65
C GLN A 55 -7.89 -4.49 -10.71
N VAL A 56 -8.41 -3.48 -10.01
CA VAL A 56 -9.61 -3.61 -9.15
C VAL A 56 -10.83 -4.05 -9.98
N ALA A 57 -11.11 -3.38 -11.09
CA ALA A 57 -12.26 -3.69 -11.95
C ALA A 57 -12.20 -5.12 -12.54
N ARG A 58 -10.99 -5.64 -12.79
CA ARG A 58 -10.76 -7.01 -13.27
C ARG A 58 -10.73 -8.06 -12.15
N GLY A 59 -10.84 -7.65 -10.89
CA GLY A 59 -10.78 -8.56 -9.74
C GLY A 59 -9.39 -9.12 -9.44
N TYR A 60 -8.34 -8.50 -9.98
CA TYR A 60 -6.95 -8.85 -9.65
C TYR A 60 -6.47 -8.21 -8.35
N TRP A 61 -7.20 -7.23 -7.83
CA TRP A 61 -6.87 -6.51 -6.62
C TRP A 61 -8.00 -6.58 -5.59
N GLY A 62 -7.94 -7.64 -4.77
CA GLY A 62 -9.03 -7.99 -3.85
C GLY A 62 -10.28 -8.46 -4.57
N ARG A 63 -11.32 -8.78 -3.81
CA ARG A 63 -12.64 -9.13 -4.36
C ARG A 63 -13.44 -7.86 -4.64
N ARG A 64 -14.37 -7.90 -5.61
CA ARG A 64 -15.25 -6.77 -5.92
C ARG A 64 -15.99 -6.31 -4.66
N GLY A 65 -15.81 -5.05 -4.27
CA GLY A 65 -16.36 -4.47 -3.03
C GLY A 65 -15.45 -4.58 -1.79
N MET A 66 -14.27 -5.19 -1.92
CA MET A 66 -13.24 -5.33 -0.88
C MET A 66 -11.87 -4.92 -1.45
N SER A 67 -11.73 -3.65 -1.81
CA SER A 67 -10.47 -3.07 -2.34
C SER A 67 -10.10 -1.80 -1.56
N SER A 68 -10.17 -1.89 -0.23
CA SER A 68 -9.81 -0.81 0.69
C SER A 68 -8.35 -0.40 0.51
N SER A 69 -7.45 -1.36 0.26
CA SER A 69 -6.03 -1.06 0.04
C SER A 69 -5.81 -0.24 -1.24
N ALA A 70 -6.53 -0.58 -2.32
CA ALA A 70 -6.46 0.17 -3.57
C ALA A 70 -7.00 1.59 -3.42
N HIS A 71 -8.06 1.76 -2.63
CA HIS A 71 -8.61 3.09 -2.33
C HIS A 71 -7.61 3.96 -1.55
N ARG A 72 -6.97 3.42 -0.52
CA ARG A 72 -5.91 4.12 0.23
C ARG A 72 -4.74 4.48 -0.66
N LEU A 73 -4.25 3.53 -1.47
CA LEU A 73 -3.18 3.78 -2.44
C LEU A 73 -3.55 4.88 -3.44
N PHE A 74 -4.78 4.86 -3.97
CA PHE A 74 -5.24 5.89 -4.88
C PHE A 74 -5.16 7.29 -4.23
N ASN A 75 -5.65 7.42 -3.00
CA ASN A 75 -5.62 8.69 -2.26
C ASN A 75 -4.18 9.12 -1.89
N LEU A 76 -3.31 8.17 -1.57
CA LEU A 76 -1.91 8.43 -1.26
C LEU A 76 -1.15 8.99 -2.47
N LEU A 77 -1.42 8.47 -3.65
CA LEU A 77 -0.69 8.79 -4.89
C LEU A 77 -1.27 10.00 -5.64
N LYS A 78 -2.59 10.24 -5.57
CA LYS A 78 -3.25 11.32 -6.32
C LYS A 78 -2.65 12.68 -5.99
N GLY A 79 -2.21 13.40 -7.03
CA GLY A 79 -1.65 14.75 -6.91
C GLY A 79 -0.23 14.80 -6.35
N ARG A 80 0.42 13.66 -6.13
CA ARG A 80 1.83 13.58 -5.72
C ARG A 80 2.77 13.86 -6.89
N LYS A 81 4.05 13.99 -6.58
CA LYS A 81 5.13 13.99 -7.58
C LYS A 81 5.64 12.58 -7.82
N LEU A 82 6.28 12.37 -8.98
CA LEU A 82 6.84 11.07 -9.35
C LEU A 82 7.77 10.50 -8.26
N GLU A 83 8.67 11.32 -7.72
CA GLU A 83 9.60 10.88 -6.69
C GLU A 83 8.91 10.51 -5.37
N GLU A 84 7.84 11.22 -5.01
CA GLU A 84 7.02 10.90 -3.85
C GLU A 84 6.26 9.58 -4.06
N ALA A 85 5.69 9.37 -5.25
CA ALA A 85 4.99 8.15 -5.61
C ALA A 85 5.91 6.92 -5.55
N LYS A 86 7.16 7.05 -6.02
CA LYS A 86 8.18 5.99 -5.90
C LYS A 86 8.45 5.62 -4.44
N VAL A 87 8.63 6.62 -3.58
CA VAL A 87 8.85 6.39 -2.14
C VAL A 87 7.64 5.71 -1.51
N ILE A 88 6.42 6.19 -1.79
CA ILE A 88 5.17 5.61 -1.27
C ILE A 88 5.04 4.14 -1.68
N LEU A 89 5.19 3.83 -2.97
CA LEU A 89 5.04 2.47 -3.47
C LEU A 89 6.16 1.54 -2.98
N GLY A 90 7.39 2.05 -2.83
CA GLY A 90 8.50 1.29 -2.25
C GLY A 90 8.24 0.90 -0.80
N LEU A 91 7.83 1.85 0.04
CA LEU A 91 7.45 1.60 1.43
C LEU A 91 6.26 0.64 1.53
N PHE A 92 5.24 0.86 0.70
CA PHE A 92 4.08 -0.02 0.62
C PHE A 92 4.49 -1.48 0.32
N LYS A 93 5.36 -1.70 -0.68
CA LYS A 93 5.87 -3.04 -1.03
C LYS A 93 6.61 -3.70 0.14
N TRP A 94 7.52 -2.99 0.79
CA TRP A 94 8.29 -3.55 1.91
C TRP A 94 7.40 -3.93 3.09
N ILE A 95 6.42 -3.09 3.43
CA ILE A 95 5.48 -3.40 4.52
C ILE A 95 4.57 -4.56 4.09
N TYR A 96 4.08 -4.57 2.85
CA TYR A 96 3.29 -5.67 2.30
C TYR A 96 4.05 -7.00 2.40
N GLU A 97 5.32 -7.04 2.01
CA GLU A 97 6.18 -8.23 2.11
C GLU A 97 6.35 -8.72 3.55
N ALA A 98 6.58 -7.78 4.47
CA ALA A 98 6.68 -8.11 5.90
C ALA A 98 5.39 -8.72 6.43
N VAL A 99 4.23 -8.17 6.07
CA VAL A 99 2.91 -8.67 6.48
C VAL A 99 2.60 -10.02 5.84
N ASP A 100 2.81 -10.17 4.54
CA ASP A 100 2.49 -11.41 3.81
C ASP A 100 3.30 -12.61 4.35
N ARG A 101 4.58 -12.38 4.68
CA ARG A 101 5.44 -13.43 5.25
C ARG A 101 5.10 -13.74 6.71
N SER A 102 4.89 -12.74 7.56
CA SER A 102 4.69 -12.95 9.00
C SER A 102 3.23 -13.24 9.40
N LYS A 103 2.28 -12.97 8.50
CA LYS A 103 0.84 -13.22 8.62
C LYS A 103 0.23 -12.73 9.95
N PRO A 104 0.48 -11.47 10.39
CA PRO A 104 0.06 -10.97 11.69
C PRO A 104 -1.47 -11.04 11.83
N ARG A 105 -1.96 -11.75 12.87
CA ARG A 105 -3.39 -11.94 13.10
C ARG A 105 -3.99 -10.73 13.85
N HIS A 106 -5.28 -10.47 13.61
CA HIS A 106 -6.10 -9.49 14.34
C HIS A 106 -5.55 -8.06 14.35
N TYR A 107 -5.09 -7.55 13.19
CA TYR A 107 -4.50 -6.21 13.05
C TYR A 107 -5.25 -5.33 12.04
N ARG A 108 -6.59 -5.43 12.04
CA ARG A 108 -7.42 -4.61 11.15
C ARG A 108 -7.09 -3.12 11.38
N PRO A 109 -6.76 -2.38 10.31
CA PRO A 109 -6.46 -0.97 10.46
C PRO A 109 -7.69 -0.19 10.93
N PRO A 110 -7.50 0.86 11.74
CA PRO A 110 -8.56 1.81 12.02
C PRO A 110 -8.93 2.59 10.74
N ARG A 111 -10.04 3.34 10.80
CA ARG A 111 -10.47 4.19 9.68
C ARG A 111 -9.37 5.20 9.29
N THR A 112 -8.79 5.84 10.29
CA THR A 112 -7.69 6.80 10.15
C THR A 112 -6.46 6.28 10.91
N PRO A 113 -5.59 5.49 10.26
CA PRO A 113 -4.39 4.93 10.87
C PRO A 113 -3.34 6.01 11.13
N SER A 114 -2.77 5.99 12.35
CA SER A 114 -1.60 6.78 12.71
C SER A 114 -0.31 6.08 12.29
N LYS A 115 0.83 6.77 12.32
CA LYS A 115 2.15 6.14 12.15
C LYS A 115 2.42 5.03 13.17
N ASP A 116 1.88 5.15 14.39
CA ASP A 116 2.10 4.18 15.47
C ASP A 116 1.46 2.84 15.12
N TYR A 117 0.31 2.83 14.43
CA TYR A 117 -0.27 1.60 13.88
C TYR A 117 0.73 0.83 13.02
N THR A 118 1.44 1.53 12.13
CA THR A 118 2.43 0.91 11.24
C THR A 118 3.63 0.39 12.03
N TYR A 119 4.11 1.12 13.04
CA TYR A 119 5.20 0.64 13.89
C TYR A 119 4.82 -0.59 14.69
N GLU A 120 3.62 -0.63 15.27
CA GLU A 120 3.16 -1.82 15.98
C GLU A 120 2.95 -3.01 15.04
N LEU A 121 2.44 -2.78 13.83
CA LEU A 121 2.30 -3.80 12.80
C LEU A 121 3.68 -4.41 12.45
N LEU A 122 4.67 -3.56 12.17
CA LEU A 122 6.03 -3.99 11.86
C LEU A 122 6.69 -4.71 13.04
N ARG A 123 6.48 -4.21 14.26
CA ARG A 123 6.91 -4.87 15.50
C ARG A 123 6.38 -6.30 15.53
N LYS A 124 5.09 -6.52 15.26
CA LYS A 124 4.52 -7.87 15.20
C LYS A 124 5.08 -8.74 14.08
N CYS A 125 5.45 -8.15 12.95
CA CYS A 125 6.10 -8.88 11.86
C CYS A 125 7.48 -9.41 12.28
N ILE A 126 8.24 -8.61 13.04
CA ILE A 126 9.58 -8.97 13.54
C ILE A 126 9.52 -10.05 14.63
N TYR A 127 8.64 -9.90 15.62
CA TYR A 127 8.63 -10.77 16.81
C TYR A 127 7.90 -12.12 16.63
N ARG A 128 7.50 -12.50 15.41
CA ARG A 128 6.82 -13.78 15.12
C ARG A 128 7.75 -14.93 14.71
N GLY A 129 9.04 -14.81 15.02
CA GLY A 129 10.01 -15.91 14.96
C GLY A 129 10.08 -16.72 16.27
N GLY A 130 8.94 -17.21 16.78
CA GLY A 130 8.84 -18.08 17.96
C GLY A 130 7.71 -19.07 17.81
#